data_AF-A0A1M4U680-F1
#
_entry.id   AF-A0A1M4U680-F1
#
_cell.length_a   1.000
_cell.length_b   1.000
_cell.length_c   1.000
_cell.angle_alpha   90.00
_cell.angle_beta   90.00
_cell.angle_gamma   90.00
#
_symmetry.space_group_name_H-M   'P 1'
#
loop_
_entity.id
_entity.type
_entity.pdbx_description
1 polymer ?
#
loop_
_entity_poly.entity_id
_entity_poly.type
_entity_poly.pdbx_seq_one_letter_code
_entity_poly.pdbx_strand_id
1 'polypeptide(L)'
;MKNKIFKSYLLAAMFLLGGLAFVNVSCDDKNKTWDYMEMPSHHDGIQNGDEEGIDCGGSAPNPCPSCTDGIQNQGEEGVDCGGPCPECPTATPRFDAMTGTGIPYFHTFEQDFSGDNLFPIVNNSVSMFFGAFDPAGSEEIVGQYDRPEGNVADGYSDFKFEPFASAIDFSEYDKFQMDVYVPSSNDFSGNLTPLVEVIFYDTEDPTFWNTWTVLQVQLADEDVDKWISVKWDGSELLANRPVDYTGIAIRIGGFGHQEAGTFFVKDFMPIKAFTAEGTPRADALKGTGLSFFHTFEAEDAGETVMHDANQTVGMSFGVADPAGSSKAVGMYTRYENDAAGGYSDYKFKALENPVDFSKYTKFNLDVYMPSMNDYAGTTISPMVEIIFLDSSNGEFWNTWTVMPFTVPEADFDKWVTVTFDGSALLPASVDYDVVAIRMGGSNHMAHGIFYLKDLIPIE
;
A
#
# COMPACT_ATOMS: atom_id res chain seq x y z
N MET A 1 60.90 -69.76 -43.31
CA MET A 1 60.66 -70.26 -44.69
C MET A 1 59.80 -69.21 -45.38
N LYS A 2 60.40 -68.25 -46.12
CA LYS A 2 60.62 -68.24 -47.58
C LYS A 2 59.33 -68.35 -48.42
N ASN A 3 58.88 -67.21 -48.97
CA ASN A 3 58.60 -66.93 -50.40
C ASN A 3 57.86 -65.56 -50.49
N LYS A 4 58.37 -64.42 -51.00
CA LYS A 4 58.92 -64.07 -52.35
C LYS A 4 57.96 -64.54 -53.47
N ILE A 5 57.48 -63.79 -54.46
CA ILE A 5 57.80 -62.53 -55.16
C ILE A 5 56.61 -62.28 -56.10
N PHE A 6 56.22 -61.02 -56.40
CA PHE A 6 55.99 -60.60 -57.79
C PHE A 6 56.14 -59.08 -57.93
N LYS A 7 57.26 -58.68 -58.55
CA LYS A 7 57.53 -57.33 -59.08
C LYS A 7 57.06 -57.30 -60.53
N SER A 8 56.55 -56.17 -60.98
CA SER A 8 56.52 -55.75 -62.39
C SER A 8 56.35 -54.23 -62.40
N TYR A 9 57.45 -53.46 -62.52
CA TYR A 9 57.84 -52.73 -63.74
C TYR A 9 57.09 -51.38 -63.84
N LEU A 10 57.69 -50.24 -64.17
CA LEU A 10 59.06 -49.81 -64.46
C LEU A 10 58.91 -48.28 -64.75
N LEU A 11 59.89 -47.47 -64.33
CA LEU A 11 60.40 -46.23 -64.98
C LEU A 11 59.38 -45.22 -65.56
N ALA A 12 59.31 -43.97 -65.12
CA ALA A 12 60.26 -42.85 -65.33
C ALA A 12 59.34 -41.65 -65.72
N ALA A 13 59.54 -40.39 -65.34
CA ALA A 13 60.79 -39.69 -65.15
C ALA A 13 60.63 -38.54 -64.14
N MET A 14 61.64 -38.41 -63.28
CA MET A 14 62.06 -37.15 -62.69
C MET A 14 62.43 -36.14 -63.77
N PHE A 15 62.02 -34.89 -63.59
CA PHE A 15 62.76 -33.64 -63.83
C PHE A 15 61.84 -32.56 -63.22
N LEU A 16 62.14 -31.88 -62.11
CA LEU A 16 63.31 -31.07 -61.77
C LEU A 16 63.47 -31.09 -60.23
N LEU A 17 64.61 -31.46 -59.60
CA LEU A 17 65.86 -30.69 -59.43
C LEU A 17 65.61 -29.21 -59.08
N GLY A 18 65.99 -28.65 -57.94
CA GLY A 18 66.73 -29.04 -56.75
C GLY A 18 66.40 -27.96 -55.69
N GLY A 19 66.41 -28.23 -54.40
CA GLY A 19 67.61 -28.51 -53.63
C GLY A 19 67.88 -27.31 -52.74
N LEU A 20 67.81 -27.48 -51.41
CA LEU A 20 68.65 -26.81 -50.43
C LEU A 20 68.40 -27.36 -49.04
N ALA A 21 69.50 -27.52 -48.32
CA ALA A 21 69.65 -28.24 -47.08
C ALA A 21 69.20 -27.42 -45.86
N PHE A 22 68.80 -28.17 -44.83
CA PHE A 22 68.89 -27.89 -43.39
C PHE A 22 69.20 -26.46 -42.94
N VAL A 23 68.23 -25.80 -42.27
CA VAL A 23 68.52 -24.98 -41.08
C VAL A 23 67.34 -25.00 -40.11
N ASN A 24 67.64 -25.29 -38.84
CA ASN A 24 66.92 -25.05 -37.59
C ASN A 24 65.51 -24.45 -37.67
N VAL A 25 64.50 -25.23 -37.29
CA VAL A 25 63.22 -24.65 -36.83
C VAL A 25 63.43 -24.12 -35.42
N SER A 26 63.69 -22.82 -35.35
CA SER A 26 63.48 -22.01 -34.17
C SER A 26 61.97 -21.90 -33.93
N CYS A 27 61.48 -22.36 -32.79
CA CYS A 27 60.14 -22.02 -32.31
C CYS A 27 60.16 -20.57 -31.82
N ASP A 28 59.67 -19.64 -32.64
CA ASP A 28 58.99 -18.46 -32.12
C ASP A 28 58.00 -17.96 -33.17
N ASP A 29 56.72 -18.18 -32.89
CA ASP A 29 55.61 -17.37 -33.38
C ASP A 29 54.53 -17.40 -32.30
N LYS A 30 54.80 -16.62 -31.24
CA LYS A 30 53.75 -16.03 -30.42
C LYS A 30 52.89 -15.11 -31.29
N ASN A 31 51.92 -15.66 -32.01
CA ASN A 31 50.67 -15.02 -32.46
C ASN A 31 49.88 -15.90 -33.43
N LYS A 32 49.49 -17.09 -32.98
CA LYS A 32 48.30 -17.75 -33.54
C LYS A 32 47.14 -17.56 -32.58
N THR A 33 46.57 -16.37 -32.59
CA THR A 33 45.15 -16.23 -32.27
C THR A 33 44.41 -17.00 -33.36
N TRP A 34 43.82 -18.12 -32.98
CA TRP A 34 42.90 -18.83 -33.84
C TRP A 34 41.69 -17.91 -33.98
N ASP A 35 41.62 -17.19 -35.09
CA ASP A 35 40.42 -16.48 -35.48
C ASP A 35 39.41 -17.56 -35.91
N TYR A 36 38.75 -18.14 -34.90
CA TYR A 36 37.58 -18.96 -35.11
C TYR A 36 36.56 -17.99 -35.68
N MET A 37 36.31 -18.07 -37.00
CA MET A 37 35.11 -17.50 -37.57
C MET A 37 33.96 -18.31 -36.99
N GLU A 38 33.48 -17.90 -35.81
CA GLU A 38 32.27 -18.42 -35.19
C GLU A 38 31.16 -18.25 -36.22
N MET A 39 30.69 -19.37 -36.76
CA MET A 39 29.51 -19.36 -37.61
C MET A 39 28.34 -19.03 -36.68
N PRO A 40 27.60 -17.93 -36.92
CA PRO A 40 26.48 -17.59 -36.05
C PRO A 40 25.52 -18.78 -36.00
N SER A 41 25.29 -19.30 -34.79
CA SER A 41 24.39 -20.42 -34.59
C SER A 41 23.53 -20.13 -33.38
N HIS A 42 22.22 -20.30 -33.53
CA HIS A 42 21.24 -19.95 -32.48
C HIS A 42 21.19 -20.95 -31.32
N HIS A 43 22.30 -21.65 -31.04
CA HIS A 43 22.43 -22.68 -30.01
C HIS A 43 23.90 -22.84 -29.52
N ASP A 44 24.76 -21.83 -29.68
CA ASP A 44 26.17 -21.89 -29.27
C ASP A 44 26.46 -21.27 -27.90
N GLY A 45 25.45 -20.70 -27.24
CA GLY A 45 25.53 -20.19 -25.88
C GLY A 45 26.22 -18.84 -25.77
N ILE A 46 26.40 -18.11 -26.88
CA ILE A 46 26.93 -16.75 -26.90
C ILE A 46 26.04 -15.85 -27.77
N GLN A 47 25.83 -14.59 -27.36
CA GLN A 47 25.06 -13.65 -28.18
C GLN A 47 25.92 -13.17 -29.37
N ASN A 48 25.62 -13.64 -30.58
CA ASN A 48 26.34 -13.28 -31.79
C ASN A 48 25.40 -13.03 -32.99
N GLY A 49 25.93 -12.59 -34.14
CA GLY A 49 25.11 -12.38 -35.34
C GLY A 49 24.07 -11.26 -35.20
N ASP A 50 22.81 -11.57 -35.46
CA ASP A 50 21.65 -10.67 -35.34
C ASP A 50 20.75 -10.97 -34.12
N GLU A 51 21.26 -11.75 -33.15
CA GLU A 51 20.53 -12.15 -31.95
C GLU A 51 20.29 -10.98 -30.98
N GLU A 52 19.09 -10.96 -30.40
CA GLU A 52 18.67 -9.94 -29.43
C GLU A 52 19.03 -10.35 -27.98
N GLY A 53 19.33 -11.64 -27.76
CA GLY A 53 19.82 -12.23 -26.52
C GLY A 53 20.69 -13.47 -26.81
N ILE A 54 21.11 -14.23 -25.80
CA ILE A 54 21.94 -15.43 -26.04
C ILE A 54 21.09 -16.49 -26.76
N ASP A 55 21.46 -16.87 -28.00
CA ASP A 55 20.78 -17.90 -28.80
C ASP A 55 19.29 -17.60 -29.15
N CYS A 56 18.88 -16.32 -29.17
CA CYS A 56 17.47 -15.92 -29.40
C CYS A 56 17.31 -14.57 -30.13
N GLY A 57 16.11 -14.32 -30.66
CA GLY A 57 15.78 -13.08 -31.36
C GLY A 57 16.42 -12.92 -32.74
N GLY A 58 16.13 -11.82 -33.44
CA GLY A 58 16.64 -11.60 -34.80
C GLY A 58 16.17 -12.64 -35.81
N SER A 59 17.11 -13.36 -36.43
CA SER A 59 16.83 -14.46 -37.35
C SER A 59 16.64 -15.83 -36.66
N ALA A 60 16.81 -15.89 -35.33
CA ALA A 60 16.60 -17.11 -34.56
C ALA A 60 15.13 -17.57 -34.60
N PRO A 61 14.87 -18.89 -34.57
CA PRO A 61 13.52 -19.43 -34.58
C PRO A 61 12.74 -19.16 -33.28
N ASN A 62 13.44 -18.83 -32.18
CA ASN A 62 12.84 -18.57 -30.89
C ASN A 62 12.99 -17.07 -30.53
N PRO A 63 11.90 -16.38 -30.15
CA PRO A 63 12.01 -15.03 -29.58
C PRO A 63 12.79 -15.08 -28.27
N CYS A 64 13.40 -13.96 -27.89
CA CYS A 64 14.05 -13.88 -26.59
C CYS A 64 13.02 -13.80 -25.45
N PRO A 65 13.25 -14.55 -24.35
CA PRO A 65 12.48 -14.38 -23.13
C PRO A 65 12.61 -12.94 -22.66
N SER A 66 11.47 -12.31 -22.43
CA SER A 66 11.43 -10.95 -21.94
C SER A 66 11.25 -10.99 -20.43
N CYS A 67 12.35 -10.88 -19.70
CA CYS A 67 12.35 -10.86 -18.23
C CYS A 67 11.92 -9.50 -17.65
N THR A 68 11.10 -8.74 -18.38
CA THR A 68 10.62 -7.39 -18.03
C THR A 68 9.33 -7.02 -18.77
N ASP A 69 8.60 -7.97 -19.40
CA ASP A 69 7.36 -7.63 -20.13
C ASP A 69 6.11 -7.66 -19.24
N GLY A 70 6.24 -8.05 -17.97
CA GLY A 70 5.14 -8.15 -17.02
C GLY A 70 4.25 -9.36 -17.26
N ILE A 71 4.72 -10.38 -17.99
CA ILE A 71 3.93 -11.56 -18.35
C ILE A 71 4.74 -12.82 -18.07
N GLN A 72 4.26 -13.71 -17.21
CA GLN A 72 4.90 -15.02 -17.01
C GLN A 72 4.85 -15.86 -18.28
N ASN A 73 5.94 -15.87 -19.06
CA ASN A 73 6.00 -16.55 -20.35
C ASN A 73 7.36 -17.22 -20.58
N GLN A 74 7.50 -17.91 -21.72
CA GLN A 74 8.79 -18.41 -22.22
C GLN A 74 9.64 -19.29 -21.25
N GLY A 75 8.99 -19.93 -20.27
CA GLY A 75 9.62 -20.84 -19.32
C GLY A 75 9.97 -20.22 -17.97
N GLU A 76 9.48 -19.02 -17.67
CA GLU A 76 9.59 -18.36 -16.36
C GLU A 76 8.86 -19.09 -15.23
N GLU A 77 9.38 -18.99 -14.01
CA GLU A 77 8.79 -19.61 -12.80
C GLU A 77 7.84 -18.64 -12.06
N GLY A 78 7.98 -17.33 -12.29
CA GLY A 78 7.08 -16.24 -11.87
C GLY A 78 7.07 -15.14 -12.93
N VAL A 79 6.33 -14.03 -12.73
CA VAL A 79 6.32 -12.94 -13.74
C VAL A 79 7.71 -12.34 -13.87
N ASP A 80 8.30 -12.38 -15.06
CA ASP A 80 9.61 -11.82 -15.37
C ASP A 80 10.77 -12.43 -14.54
N CYS A 81 10.58 -13.61 -13.93
CA CYS A 81 11.57 -14.26 -13.07
C CYS A 81 11.57 -15.80 -13.20
N GLY A 82 12.70 -16.40 -12.84
CA GLY A 82 12.93 -17.85 -12.87
C GLY A 82 13.11 -18.40 -14.29
N GLY A 83 13.52 -19.66 -14.40
CA GLY A 83 13.81 -20.30 -15.69
C GLY A 83 14.94 -19.60 -16.47
N PRO A 84 14.67 -19.03 -17.67
CA PRO A 84 15.67 -18.25 -18.42
C PRO A 84 15.94 -16.84 -17.85
N CYS A 85 15.15 -16.40 -16.86
CA CYS A 85 15.23 -15.10 -16.21
C CYS A 85 15.92 -15.18 -14.83
N PRO A 86 16.28 -14.04 -14.21
CA PRO A 86 16.83 -14.03 -12.85
C PRO A 86 15.95 -14.80 -11.86
N GLU A 87 16.53 -15.48 -10.88
CA GLU A 87 15.78 -16.29 -9.91
C GLU A 87 14.63 -15.51 -9.27
N CYS A 88 13.47 -16.15 -9.13
CA CYS A 88 12.34 -15.53 -8.47
C CYS A 88 12.65 -15.22 -7.00
N PRO A 89 12.04 -14.15 -6.45
CA PRO A 89 12.22 -13.79 -5.05
C PRO A 89 11.93 -14.99 -4.14
N THR A 90 12.84 -15.30 -3.23
CA THR A 90 12.62 -16.41 -2.26
C THR A 90 12.16 -15.91 -0.89
N ALA A 91 11.91 -14.61 -0.75
CA ALA A 91 11.57 -13.98 0.52
C ALA A 91 10.14 -13.44 0.48
N THR A 92 9.46 -13.56 1.63
CA THR A 92 8.12 -13.03 1.86
C THR A 92 8.14 -12.11 3.09
N PRO A 93 8.87 -10.99 3.02
CA PRO A 93 9.15 -10.15 4.19
C PRO A 93 7.89 -9.62 4.86
N ARG A 94 6.81 -9.36 4.12
CA ARG A 94 5.54 -8.91 4.71
C ARG A 94 4.81 -10.06 5.37
N PHE A 95 4.79 -11.25 4.78
CA PHE A 95 4.24 -12.44 5.44
C PHE A 95 4.98 -12.75 6.75
N ASP A 96 6.31 -12.66 6.74
CA ASP A 96 7.15 -12.88 7.92
C ASP A 96 6.83 -11.85 9.03
N ALA A 97 6.61 -10.59 8.64
CA ALA A 97 6.19 -9.54 9.57
C ALA A 97 4.80 -9.81 10.17
N MET A 98 3.85 -10.28 9.35
CA MET A 98 2.47 -10.52 9.76
C MET A 98 2.29 -11.80 10.58
N THR A 99 3.11 -12.83 10.36
CA THR A 99 2.99 -14.11 11.11
C THR A 99 3.12 -13.92 12.63
N GLY A 100 3.83 -12.87 13.07
CA GLY A 100 4.01 -12.54 14.49
C GLY A 100 2.86 -11.78 15.15
N THR A 101 1.86 -11.31 14.39
CA THR A 101 0.81 -10.40 14.89
C THR A 101 -0.43 -11.14 15.40
N GLY A 102 -0.64 -12.39 14.97
CA GLY A 102 -1.84 -13.17 15.29
C GLY A 102 -3.08 -12.72 14.52
N ILE A 103 -2.92 -11.94 13.45
CA ILE A 103 -3.99 -11.65 12.49
C ILE A 103 -4.35 -12.95 11.77
N PRO A 104 -5.62 -13.38 11.76
CA PRO A 104 -6.03 -14.56 11.01
C PRO A 104 -6.25 -14.21 9.53
N TYR A 105 -6.32 -15.21 8.66
CA TYR A 105 -6.88 -15.09 7.31
C TYR A 105 -6.26 -13.98 6.42
N PHE A 106 -4.93 -13.89 6.34
CA PHE A 106 -4.26 -12.87 5.51
C PHE A 106 -3.44 -13.49 4.37
N HIS A 107 -3.18 -12.70 3.32
CA HIS A 107 -2.32 -13.06 2.20
C HIS A 107 -1.58 -11.81 1.67
N THR A 108 -0.25 -11.84 1.62
CA THR A 108 0.56 -10.68 1.16
C THR A 108 0.79 -10.65 -0.34
N PHE A 109 0.58 -11.78 -1.03
CA PHE A 109 0.73 -11.99 -2.47
C PHE A 109 2.16 -11.85 -3.00
N GLU A 110 3.14 -11.90 -2.11
CA GLU A 110 4.56 -11.94 -2.47
C GLU A 110 4.90 -13.28 -3.13
N GLN A 111 4.32 -14.37 -2.64
CA GLN A 111 4.49 -15.75 -3.12
C GLN A 111 3.19 -16.55 -2.94
N ASP A 112 3.12 -17.75 -3.50
CA ASP A 112 1.96 -18.65 -3.36
C ASP A 112 1.78 -19.20 -1.93
N PHE A 113 2.83 -19.17 -1.11
CA PHE A 113 2.81 -19.55 0.31
C PHE A 113 2.78 -18.36 1.28
N SER A 114 2.60 -17.13 0.80
CA SER A 114 2.69 -15.92 1.61
C SER A 114 1.35 -15.53 2.28
N GLY A 115 0.67 -16.51 2.88
CA GLY A 115 -0.61 -16.31 3.54
C GLY A 115 -0.82 -17.20 4.76
N ASP A 116 -1.57 -16.70 5.74
CA ASP A 116 -2.00 -17.49 6.90
C ASP A 116 -3.44 -17.94 6.73
N ASN A 117 -3.62 -19.23 6.49
CA ASN A 117 -4.89 -19.90 6.19
C ASN A 117 -5.58 -19.45 4.89
N LEU A 118 -5.03 -18.49 4.15
CA LEU A 118 -5.39 -18.19 2.77
C LEU A 118 -4.32 -18.77 1.86
N PHE A 119 -4.60 -19.91 1.23
CA PHE A 119 -3.73 -20.49 0.21
C PHE A 119 -4.44 -20.46 -1.14
N PRO A 120 -3.75 -20.31 -2.27
CA PRO A 120 -4.41 -20.27 -3.57
C PRO A 120 -4.87 -21.66 -4.05
N ILE A 121 -6.07 -21.74 -4.61
CA ILE A 121 -6.51 -22.93 -5.37
C ILE A 121 -5.85 -22.93 -6.75
N VAL A 122 -5.42 -24.11 -7.22
CA VAL A 122 -4.75 -24.29 -8.53
C VAL A 122 -5.65 -24.10 -9.78
N ASN A 123 -6.97 -24.03 -9.61
CA ASN A 123 -7.95 -23.95 -10.71
C ASN A 123 -8.87 -22.73 -10.55
N ASN A 124 -8.26 -21.58 -10.37
CA ASN A 124 -8.98 -20.32 -10.36
C ASN A 124 -9.46 -19.92 -11.76
N SER A 125 -10.59 -19.23 -11.80
CA SER A 125 -11.12 -18.66 -13.06
C SER A 125 -10.40 -17.40 -13.52
N VAL A 126 -9.55 -16.85 -12.65
CA VAL A 126 -8.58 -15.79 -12.97
C VAL A 126 -7.17 -16.35 -12.79
N SER A 127 -6.23 -15.74 -13.48
CA SER A 127 -4.81 -16.04 -13.28
C SER A 127 -4.29 -15.14 -12.16
N MET A 128 -3.55 -15.72 -11.22
CA MET A 128 -2.80 -14.97 -10.21
C MET A 128 -1.34 -15.34 -10.37
N PHE A 129 -0.51 -14.32 -10.57
CA PHE A 129 0.93 -14.46 -10.63
C PHE A 129 1.55 -13.78 -9.41
N PHE A 130 2.34 -14.53 -8.65
CA PHE A 130 3.03 -14.01 -7.48
C PHE A 130 4.43 -13.51 -7.85
N GLY A 131 4.97 -12.60 -7.04
CA GLY A 131 6.32 -12.09 -7.23
C GLY A 131 6.47 -11.08 -8.38
N ALA A 132 5.38 -10.53 -8.90
CA ALA A 132 5.41 -9.54 -9.97
C ALA A 132 6.02 -8.22 -9.48
N PHE A 133 6.65 -7.47 -10.38
CA PHE A 133 7.18 -6.14 -10.04
C PHE A 133 6.07 -5.15 -9.72
N ASP A 134 6.33 -4.24 -8.79
CA ASP A 134 5.41 -3.15 -8.48
C ASP A 134 5.17 -2.24 -9.70
N PRO A 135 3.92 -2.12 -10.21
CA PRO A 135 3.59 -1.24 -11.33
C PRO A 135 3.89 0.25 -11.08
N ALA A 136 3.98 0.67 -9.82
CA ALA A 136 4.40 2.03 -9.44
C ALA A 136 5.94 2.24 -9.49
N GLY A 137 6.70 1.19 -9.78
CA GLY A 137 8.16 1.23 -9.97
C GLY A 137 8.98 1.16 -8.68
N SER A 138 8.42 0.66 -7.58
CA SER A 138 9.19 0.36 -6.37
C SER A 138 9.95 -0.98 -6.48
N GLU A 139 10.79 -1.29 -5.50
CA GLU A 139 11.48 -2.59 -5.40
C GLU A 139 10.60 -3.67 -4.74
N GLU A 140 9.36 -3.35 -4.39
CA GLU A 140 8.42 -4.33 -3.83
C GLU A 140 7.95 -5.33 -4.89
N ILE A 141 7.66 -6.55 -4.43
CA ILE A 141 7.06 -7.60 -5.23
C ILE A 141 5.59 -7.76 -4.84
N VAL A 142 4.70 -7.96 -5.79
CA VAL A 142 3.24 -7.95 -5.58
C VAL A 142 2.57 -9.09 -6.32
N GLY A 143 1.27 -9.29 -6.09
CA GLY A 143 0.47 -10.19 -6.89
C GLY A 143 -0.07 -9.49 -8.14
N GLN A 144 0.07 -10.10 -9.30
CA GLN A 144 -0.63 -9.71 -10.53
C GLN A 144 -1.87 -10.58 -10.71
N TYR A 145 -3.03 -9.94 -10.70
CA TYR A 145 -4.35 -10.53 -10.87
C TYR A 145 -4.83 -10.25 -12.30
N ASP A 146 -5.01 -11.31 -13.09
CA ASP A 146 -5.40 -11.20 -14.51
C ASP A 146 -6.77 -11.82 -14.75
N ARG A 147 -7.68 -10.97 -15.25
CA ARG A 147 -9.00 -11.33 -15.78
C ARG A 147 -8.84 -11.91 -17.18
N PRO A 148 -9.38 -13.12 -17.44
CA PRO A 148 -9.30 -13.71 -18.77
C PRO A 148 -10.22 -12.99 -19.76
N GLU A 149 -9.84 -13.01 -21.03
CA GLU A 149 -10.72 -12.63 -22.12
C GLU A 149 -11.77 -13.72 -22.41
N GLY A 150 -12.99 -13.30 -22.77
CA GLY A 150 -14.09 -14.16 -23.17
C GLY A 150 -15.02 -14.57 -22.03
N ASN A 151 -15.93 -15.52 -22.33
CA ASN A 151 -16.94 -16.00 -21.39
C ASN A 151 -16.38 -17.05 -20.41
N VAL A 152 -15.41 -16.67 -19.59
CA VAL A 152 -14.92 -17.52 -18.49
C VAL A 152 -15.80 -17.30 -17.26
N ALA A 153 -16.29 -18.40 -16.68
CA ALA A 153 -17.21 -18.39 -15.53
C ALA A 153 -18.42 -17.45 -15.73
N ASP A 154 -18.95 -17.38 -16.95
CA ASP A 154 -20.06 -16.48 -17.34
C ASP A 154 -19.82 -14.98 -17.01
N GLY A 155 -18.55 -14.56 -16.96
CA GLY A 155 -18.14 -13.20 -16.58
C GLY A 155 -18.07 -12.96 -15.06
N TYR A 156 -18.22 -14.00 -14.25
CA TYR A 156 -18.10 -13.99 -12.78
C TYR A 156 -16.83 -14.71 -12.33
N SER A 157 -15.71 -14.43 -13.02
CA SER A 157 -14.44 -15.02 -12.61
C SER A 157 -14.04 -14.48 -11.22
N ASP A 158 -13.48 -15.31 -10.36
CA ASP A 158 -13.00 -14.94 -9.04
C ASP A 158 -11.64 -15.57 -8.78
N PHE A 159 -10.86 -14.96 -7.89
CA PHE A 159 -9.74 -15.64 -7.23
C PHE A 159 -10.19 -16.17 -5.87
N LYS A 160 -10.27 -17.49 -5.76
CA LYS A 160 -10.70 -18.25 -4.60
C LYS A 160 -9.49 -18.78 -3.85
N PHE A 161 -9.51 -18.56 -2.54
CA PHE A 161 -8.59 -19.20 -1.61
C PHE A 161 -9.09 -20.59 -1.22
N GLU A 162 -8.17 -21.39 -0.70
CA GLU A 162 -8.41 -22.74 -0.20
C GLU A 162 -9.48 -22.70 0.91
N PRO A 163 -10.46 -23.61 0.87
CA PRO A 163 -11.51 -23.65 1.89
C PRO A 163 -10.97 -23.84 3.31
N PHE A 164 -11.60 -23.15 4.27
CA PHE A 164 -11.34 -23.34 5.68
C PHE A 164 -11.99 -24.61 6.19
N ALA A 165 -11.28 -25.34 7.07
CA ALA A 165 -11.79 -26.55 7.70
C ALA A 165 -12.97 -26.31 8.67
N SER A 166 -13.17 -25.06 9.10
CA SER A 166 -14.24 -24.64 9.97
C SER A 166 -14.80 -23.29 9.53
N ALA A 167 -16.00 -22.97 9.98
CA ALA A 167 -16.61 -21.65 9.76
C ALA A 167 -15.66 -20.52 10.21
N ILE A 168 -15.63 -19.46 9.41
CA ILE A 168 -14.87 -18.24 9.72
C ILE A 168 -15.53 -17.51 10.88
N ASP A 169 -14.73 -17.09 11.87
CA ASP A 169 -15.22 -16.30 13.00
C ASP A 169 -15.08 -14.80 12.72
N PHE A 170 -16.21 -14.13 12.51
CA PHE A 170 -16.28 -12.68 12.28
C PHE A 170 -16.57 -11.89 13.56
N SER A 171 -16.51 -12.49 14.75
CA SER A 171 -16.83 -11.79 16.01
C SER A 171 -15.80 -10.72 16.38
N GLU A 172 -14.55 -10.91 15.95
CA GLU A 172 -13.44 -9.98 16.20
C GLU A 172 -12.97 -9.28 14.91
N TYR A 173 -13.08 -9.97 13.78
CA TYR A 173 -12.55 -9.57 12.48
C TYR A 173 -13.67 -9.55 11.45
N ASP A 174 -14.44 -8.45 11.42
CA ASP A 174 -15.60 -8.26 10.55
C ASP A 174 -15.35 -7.22 9.44
N LYS A 175 -14.12 -6.70 9.34
CA LYS A 175 -13.69 -5.74 8.33
C LYS A 175 -12.45 -6.27 7.64
N PHE A 176 -12.25 -5.84 6.40
CA PHE A 176 -11.13 -6.31 5.58
C PHE A 176 -10.48 -5.13 4.86
N GLN A 177 -9.20 -5.27 4.55
CA GLN A 177 -8.48 -4.35 3.68
C GLN A 177 -7.58 -5.10 2.70
N MET A 178 -7.26 -4.45 1.60
CA MET A 178 -6.29 -4.90 0.60
C MET A 178 -5.79 -3.71 -0.19
N ASP A 179 -4.51 -3.68 -0.50
CA ASP A 179 -3.94 -2.71 -1.42
C ASP A 179 -4.17 -3.18 -2.86
N VAL A 180 -4.71 -2.30 -3.70
CA VAL A 180 -5.00 -2.58 -5.11
C VAL A 180 -4.42 -1.48 -5.98
N TYR A 181 -3.81 -1.86 -7.09
CA TYR A 181 -3.41 -0.95 -8.17
C TYR A 181 -4.20 -1.33 -9.42
N VAL A 182 -4.86 -0.32 -10.00
CA VAL A 182 -5.64 -0.48 -11.23
C VAL A 182 -4.98 0.30 -12.36
N PRO A 183 -4.31 -0.36 -13.32
CA PRO A 183 -3.72 0.29 -14.47
C PRO A 183 -4.77 0.94 -15.37
N SER A 184 -4.50 2.16 -15.83
CA SER A 184 -5.30 2.83 -16.86
C SER A 184 -5.14 2.21 -18.25
N SER A 185 -4.18 1.29 -18.43
CA SER A 185 -3.99 0.49 -19.65
C SER A 185 -5.10 -0.53 -19.89
N ASN A 186 -5.92 -0.82 -18.88
CA ASN A 186 -7.11 -1.67 -19.03
C ASN A 186 -8.17 -1.01 -19.92
N ASP A 187 -8.92 -1.82 -20.67
CA ASP A 187 -10.02 -1.34 -21.49
C ASP A 187 -11.33 -1.25 -20.68
N PHE A 188 -11.59 -0.07 -20.11
CA PHE A 188 -12.83 0.26 -19.41
C PHE A 188 -13.94 0.79 -20.34
N SER A 189 -13.81 0.67 -21.67
CA SER A 189 -14.85 1.14 -22.60
C SER A 189 -16.10 0.27 -22.64
N GLY A 190 -16.00 -0.95 -22.11
CA GLY A 190 -17.08 -1.92 -22.00
C GLY A 190 -17.61 -2.10 -20.58
N ASN A 191 -17.78 -3.34 -20.14
CA ASN A 191 -18.35 -3.69 -18.83
C ASN A 191 -17.31 -3.98 -17.74
N LEU A 192 -16.01 -4.01 -18.09
CA LEU A 192 -14.95 -4.03 -17.09
C LEU A 192 -15.01 -2.73 -16.27
N THR A 193 -14.95 -2.83 -14.95
CA THR A 193 -14.98 -1.65 -14.06
C THR A 193 -13.88 -1.74 -13.01
N PRO A 194 -13.42 -0.61 -12.44
CA PRO A 194 -12.48 -0.63 -11.32
C PRO A 194 -13.22 -0.93 -10.00
N LEU A 195 -14.04 -1.99 -10.00
CA LEU A 195 -14.76 -2.53 -8.86
C LEU A 195 -13.90 -3.61 -8.19
N VAL A 196 -13.76 -3.51 -6.87
CA VAL A 196 -13.01 -4.47 -6.04
C VAL A 196 -13.94 -5.06 -4.99
N GLU A 197 -14.01 -6.38 -4.94
CA GLU A 197 -14.96 -7.14 -4.13
C GLU A 197 -14.23 -8.20 -3.30
N VAL A 198 -14.68 -8.38 -2.06
CA VAL A 198 -14.41 -9.58 -1.27
C VAL A 198 -15.71 -10.35 -1.08
N ILE A 199 -15.64 -11.66 -1.27
CA ILE A 199 -16.78 -12.56 -1.34
C ILE A 199 -16.60 -13.64 -0.26
N PHE A 200 -17.63 -13.82 0.56
CA PHE A 200 -17.71 -14.87 1.57
C PHE A 200 -18.82 -15.84 1.21
N TYR A 201 -18.50 -17.13 1.22
CA TYR A 201 -19.43 -18.16 0.76
C TYR A 201 -19.24 -19.48 1.50
N ASP A 202 -20.29 -20.30 1.49
CA ASP A 202 -20.22 -21.67 1.95
C ASP A 202 -19.72 -22.56 0.80
N THR A 203 -18.55 -23.16 0.99
CA THR A 203 -17.90 -24.01 -0.02
C THR A 203 -18.62 -25.35 -0.21
N GLU A 204 -19.47 -25.76 0.74
CA GLU A 204 -20.28 -26.97 0.64
C GLU A 204 -21.64 -26.72 -0.06
N ASP A 205 -22.07 -25.47 -0.22
CA ASP A 205 -23.32 -25.08 -0.89
C ASP A 205 -23.12 -24.99 -2.41
N PRO A 206 -23.66 -25.92 -3.21
CA PRO A 206 -23.54 -25.86 -4.67
C PRO A 206 -24.34 -24.71 -5.29
N THR A 207 -25.14 -23.99 -4.50
CA THR A 207 -25.94 -22.83 -4.87
C THR A 207 -25.54 -21.57 -4.11
N PHE A 208 -24.28 -21.51 -3.66
CA PHE A 208 -23.73 -20.45 -2.82
C PHE A 208 -23.99 -19.02 -3.32
N TRP A 209 -24.19 -18.80 -4.63
CA TRP A 209 -24.54 -17.49 -5.18
C TRP A 209 -25.87 -16.92 -4.65
N ASN A 210 -26.72 -17.74 -4.03
CA ASN A 210 -27.94 -17.28 -3.36
C ASN A 210 -27.69 -16.86 -1.89
N THR A 211 -26.55 -17.24 -1.31
CA THR A 211 -26.26 -17.16 0.13
C THR A 211 -24.94 -16.45 0.45
N TRP A 212 -24.12 -16.12 -0.57
CA TRP A 212 -22.87 -15.39 -0.40
C TRP A 212 -23.10 -13.98 0.13
N THR A 213 -22.07 -13.44 0.77
CA THR A 213 -21.98 -12.01 1.08
C THR A 213 -20.88 -11.43 0.22
N VAL A 214 -21.19 -10.34 -0.47
CA VAL A 214 -20.22 -9.57 -1.27
C VAL A 214 -20.08 -8.20 -0.65
N LEU A 215 -18.87 -7.85 -0.24
CA LEU A 215 -18.52 -6.49 0.13
C LEU A 215 -17.77 -5.88 -1.06
N GLN A 216 -18.13 -4.66 -1.45
CA GLN A 216 -17.65 -4.07 -2.69
C GLN A 216 -17.24 -2.61 -2.52
N VAL A 217 -16.19 -2.20 -3.21
CA VAL A 217 -15.74 -0.81 -3.31
C VAL A 217 -15.49 -0.48 -4.76
N GLN A 218 -16.15 0.57 -5.24
CA GLN A 218 -15.92 1.14 -6.57
C GLN A 218 -14.83 2.21 -6.44
N LEU A 219 -13.68 2.01 -7.11
CA LEU A 219 -12.64 3.03 -7.15
C LEU A 219 -13.06 4.20 -8.04
N ALA A 220 -12.59 5.40 -7.71
CA ALA A 220 -12.81 6.60 -8.52
C ALA A 220 -11.81 6.67 -9.68
N ASP A 221 -12.14 7.45 -10.71
CA ASP A 221 -11.24 7.65 -11.85
C ASP A 221 -9.88 8.27 -11.45
N GLU A 222 -9.84 9.01 -10.34
CA GLU A 222 -8.60 9.60 -9.80
C GLU A 222 -7.72 8.60 -9.04
N ASP A 223 -8.23 7.40 -8.77
CA ASP A 223 -7.54 6.34 -8.03
C ASP A 223 -6.77 5.38 -8.93
N VAL A 224 -6.98 5.44 -10.26
CA VAL A 224 -6.25 4.64 -11.24
C VAL A 224 -4.78 5.04 -11.32
N ASP A 225 -3.92 4.10 -11.71
CA ASP A 225 -2.46 4.22 -11.74
C ASP A 225 -1.80 4.58 -10.39
N LYS A 226 -2.46 4.21 -9.28
CA LYS A 226 -1.98 4.42 -7.92
C LYS A 226 -2.30 3.20 -7.07
N TRP A 227 -1.49 2.97 -6.04
CA TRP A 227 -1.84 2.04 -4.97
C TRP A 227 -2.91 2.66 -4.07
N ILE A 228 -3.99 1.90 -3.86
CA ILE A 228 -5.12 2.30 -3.04
C ILE A 228 -5.42 1.21 -2.03
N SER A 229 -5.47 1.58 -0.75
CA SER A 229 -5.92 0.68 0.31
C SER A 229 -7.44 0.62 0.32
N VAL A 230 -7.99 -0.43 -0.29
CA VAL A 230 -9.42 -0.73 -0.29
C VAL A 230 -9.82 -1.27 1.07
N LYS A 231 -10.98 -0.81 1.56
CA LYS A 231 -11.51 -1.13 2.89
C LYS A 231 -12.97 -1.56 2.80
N TRP A 232 -13.31 -2.72 3.35
CA TRP A 232 -14.66 -3.29 3.31
C TRP A 232 -15.25 -3.49 4.69
N ASP A 233 -16.37 -2.80 4.98
CA ASP A 233 -17.12 -2.96 6.23
C ASP A 233 -18.12 -4.11 6.14
N GLY A 234 -17.79 -5.22 6.79
CA GLY A 234 -18.66 -6.37 6.91
C GLY A 234 -19.45 -6.42 8.21
N SER A 235 -19.31 -5.45 9.12
CA SER A 235 -19.87 -5.53 10.49
C SER A 235 -21.35 -5.90 10.50
N GLU A 236 -22.15 -5.29 9.63
CA GLU A 236 -23.58 -5.58 9.54
C GLU A 236 -23.86 -6.85 8.72
N LEU A 237 -23.26 -6.99 7.54
CA LEU A 237 -23.58 -8.06 6.60
C LEU A 237 -23.07 -9.44 7.06
N LEU A 238 -21.86 -9.50 7.63
CA LEU A 238 -21.24 -10.74 8.11
C LEU A 238 -21.82 -11.19 9.46
N ALA A 239 -22.27 -10.26 10.30
CA ALA A 239 -23.02 -10.57 11.51
C ALA A 239 -24.41 -11.16 11.19
N ASN A 240 -25.03 -10.72 10.10
CA ASN A 240 -26.35 -11.17 9.64
C ASN A 240 -26.27 -12.19 8.48
N ARG A 241 -25.13 -12.87 8.32
CA ARG A 241 -24.93 -13.85 7.25
C ARG A 241 -26.01 -14.95 7.28
N PRO A 242 -26.52 -15.39 6.12
CA PRO A 242 -27.57 -16.39 6.03
C PRO A 242 -27.08 -17.82 6.34
N VAL A 243 -25.78 -18.08 6.17
CA VAL A 243 -25.12 -19.37 6.40
C VAL A 243 -23.72 -19.13 6.97
N ASP A 244 -23.10 -20.18 7.51
CA ASP A 244 -21.69 -20.12 7.90
C ASP A 244 -20.78 -20.19 6.68
N TYR A 245 -19.81 -19.26 6.62
CA TYR A 245 -18.89 -19.18 5.50
C TYR A 245 -17.62 -19.97 5.78
N THR A 246 -17.18 -20.72 4.77
CA THR A 246 -15.97 -21.55 4.79
C THR A 246 -15.03 -21.20 3.63
N GLY A 247 -15.38 -20.23 2.79
CA GLY A 247 -14.56 -19.75 1.69
C GLY A 247 -14.50 -18.22 1.63
N ILE A 248 -13.33 -17.73 1.20
CA ILE A 248 -13.09 -16.33 0.85
C ILE A 248 -12.65 -16.30 -0.62
N ALA A 249 -13.13 -15.31 -1.36
CA ALA A 249 -12.67 -15.00 -2.71
C ALA A 249 -12.55 -13.50 -2.90
N ILE A 250 -11.70 -13.07 -3.83
CA ILE A 250 -11.62 -11.69 -4.30
C ILE A 250 -12.04 -11.63 -5.76
N ARG A 251 -12.74 -10.56 -6.12
CA ARG A 251 -13.07 -10.24 -7.51
C ARG A 251 -12.69 -8.80 -7.79
N ILE A 252 -11.95 -8.59 -8.87
CA ILE A 252 -11.54 -7.28 -9.36
C ILE A 252 -11.92 -7.19 -10.83
N GLY A 253 -12.42 -6.05 -11.28
CA GLY A 253 -12.90 -5.86 -12.66
C GLY A 253 -14.43 -5.88 -12.79
N GLY A 254 -15.15 -6.12 -11.68
CA GLY A 254 -16.59 -6.33 -11.68
C GLY A 254 -17.02 -7.67 -12.30
N PHE A 255 -18.27 -7.74 -12.73
CA PHE A 255 -18.91 -8.99 -13.19
C PHE A 255 -19.69 -8.81 -14.49
N GLY A 256 -19.94 -9.93 -15.19
CA GLY A 256 -20.75 -9.96 -16.41
C GLY A 256 -20.06 -9.33 -17.63
N HIS A 257 -18.73 -9.37 -17.66
CA HIS A 257 -17.90 -8.82 -18.71
C HIS A 257 -17.05 -9.94 -19.36
N GLN A 258 -16.59 -9.73 -20.60
CA GLN A 258 -15.71 -10.64 -21.37
C GLN A 258 -14.35 -10.01 -21.67
N GLU A 259 -14.18 -8.75 -21.32
CA GLU A 259 -12.98 -7.97 -21.48
C GLU A 259 -11.91 -8.52 -20.54
N ALA A 260 -10.69 -8.71 -21.05
CA ALA A 260 -9.53 -9.00 -20.22
C ALA A 260 -9.16 -7.77 -19.39
N GLY A 261 -8.41 -7.98 -18.31
CA GLY A 261 -7.93 -6.89 -17.47
C GLY A 261 -6.86 -7.33 -16.49
N THR A 262 -5.85 -6.50 -16.28
CA THR A 262 -4.72 -6.76 -15.39
C THR A 262 -4.79 -5.81 -14.21
N PHE A 263 -4.64 -6.35 -13.01
CA PHE A 263 -4.72 -5.63 -11.74
C PHE A 263 -3.56 -6.10 -10.86
N PHE A 264 -3.16 -5.29 -9.88
CA PHE A 264 -2.15 -5.72 -8.91
C PHE A 264 -2.69 -5.60 -7.51
N VAL A 265 -2.32 -6.55 -6.66
CA VAL A 265 -2.82 -6.67 -5.29
C VAL A 265 -1.68 -6.94 -4.33
N LYS A 266 -1.83 -6.45 -3.10
CA LYS A 266 -0.98 -6.85 -1.99
C LYS A 266 -1.72 -6.70 -0.65
N ASP A 267 -1.25 -7.44 0.35
CA ASP A 267 -1.66 -7.30 1.75
C ASP A 267 -3.18 -7.38 2.01
N PHE A 268 -3.83 -8.46 1.53
CA PHE A 268 -5.21 -8.77 1.93
C PHE A 268 -5.23 -9.27 3.37
N MET A 269 -5.97 -8.59 4.24
CA MET A 269 -6.02 -8.94 5.66
C MET A 269 -7.34 -8.50 6.32
N PRO A 270 -7.83 -9.23 7.32
CA PRO A 270 -8.88 -8.72 8.17
C PRO A 270 -8.34 -7.67 9.14
N ILE A 271 -9.24 -6.77 9.54
CA ILE A 271 -9.00 -5.71 10.51
C ILE A 271 -10.20 -5.63 11.47
N LYS A 272 -9.96 -5.13 12.68
CA LYS A 272 -11.01 -4.95 13.69
C LYS A 272 -11.74 -3.60 13.52
N ALA A 273 -11.05 -2.63 12.94
CA ALA A 273 -11.51 -1.26 12.68
C ALA A 273 -10.76 -0.66 11.48
N PHE A 274 -11.38 0.27 10.74
CA PHE A 274 -10.74 0.98 9.60
C PHE A 274 -9.79 2.09 9.98
N THR A 275 -9.70 2.39 11.26
CA THR A 275 -8.61 3.19 11.79
C THR A 275 -7.32 2.48 11.40
N ALA A 276 -6.35 3.24 10.87
CA ALA A 276 -5.07 2.72 10.41
C ALA A 276 -4.47 1.79 11.47
N GLU A 277 -3.74 0.76 11.05
CA GLU A 277 -3.07 -0.10 12.02
C GLU A 277 -2.14 0.75 12.89
N GLY A 278 -2.52 0.84 14.17
CA GLY A 278 -1.94 1.72 15.16
C GLY A 278 -2.62 3.09 15.23
N THR A 279 -2.83 3.52 16.46
CA THR A 279 -2.70 4.93 16.79
C THR A 279 -1.28 5.08 17.34
N PRO A 280 -0.18 4.88 16.58
CA PRO A 280 1.12 4.57 17.17
C PRO A 280 1.59 5.69 18.10
N ARG A 281 1.11 6.92 17.86
CA ARG A 281 1.35 8.06 18.73
C ARG A 281 0.47 8.01 19.97
N ALA A 282 -0.84 7.74 19.86
CA ALA A 282 -1.69 7.57 21.06
C ALA A 282 -1.31 6.32 21.87
N ASP A 283 -1.02 5.19 21.24
CA ASP A 283 -0.56 3.95 21.86
C ASP A 283 0.76 4.16 22.63
N ALA A 284 1.72 4.88 22.03
CA ALA A 284 2.95 5.26 22.73
C ALA A 284 2.68 6.16 23.95
N LEU A 285 1.69 7.06 23.86
CA LEU A 285 1.33 7.98 24.94
C LEU A 285 0.48 7.32 26.03
N LYS A 286 -0.32 6.31 25.72
CA LYS A 286 -1.18 5.58 26.68
C LYS A 286 -0.36 4.95 27.81
N GLY A 287 0.87 4.53 27.52
CA GLY A 287 1.80 3.98 28.52
C GLY A 287 2.48 5.01 29.44
N THR A 288 2.30 6.32 29.19
CA THR A 288 3.03 7.38 29.90
C THR A 288 2.33 7.89 31.16
N GLY A 289 1.04 7.58 31.34
CA GLY A 289 0.24 8.04 32.47
C GLY A 289 -0.16 9.52 32.42
N LEU A 290 -0.11 10.16 31.24
CA LEU A 290 -0.69 11.49 31.03
C LEU A 290 -2.20 11.45 31.27
N SER A 291 -2.73 12.44 31.99
CA SER A 291 -4.18 12.53 32.27
C SER A 291 -5.01 13.02 31.09
N PHE A 292 -4.36 13.56 30.06
CA PHE A 292 -4.99 13.99 28.82
C PHE A 292 -3.96 13.99 27.68
N PHE A 293 -4.36 13.53 26.50
CA PHE A 293 -3.65 13.74 25.22
C PHE A 293 -4.60 13.41 24.06
N HIS A 294 -4.28 13.86 22.85
CA HIS A 294 -4.99 13.46 21.64
C HIS A 294 -4.06 13.49 20.41
N THR A 295 -4.04 12.44 19.58
CA THR A 295 -3.09 12.33 18.44
C THR A 295 -3.74 12.38 17.07
N PHE A 296 -5.07 12.61 17.01
CA PHE A 296 -5.86 12.95 15.81
C PHE A 296 -5.75 12.00 14.61
N GLU A 297 -5.00 10.90 14.74
CA GLU A 297 -4.81 9.87 13.71
C GLU A 297 -6.04 8.98 13.55
N ALA A 298 -6.93 8.98 14.54
CA ALA A 298 -8.22 8.33 14.52
C ALA A 298 -9.20 9.03 15.49
N GLU A 299 -10.48 8.71 15.36
CA GLU A 299 -11.53 9.20 16.26
C GLU A 299 -11.36 8.64 17.69
N ASP A 300 -10.70 7.52 17.86
CA ASP A 300 -10.40 6.91 19.17
C ASP A 300 -8.94 7.14 19.62
N ALA A 301 -8.21 8.05 18.95
CA ALA A 301 -6.80 8.33 19.21
C ALA A 301 -6.58 9.26 20.42
N GLY A 302 -6.94 8.78 21.60
CA GLY A 302 -6.87 9.48 22.90
C GLY A 302 -8.01 9.07 23.82
N GLU A 303 -8.02 9.54 25.07
CA GLU A 303 -9.07 9.15 26.04
C GLU A 303 -10.36 9.98 25.98
N THR A 304 -10.50 10.95 25.07
CA THR A 304 -11.66 11.84 25.08
C THR A 304 -12.04 12.42 23.72
N VAL A 305 -12.86 11.71 22.94
CA VAL A 305 -13.63 12.34 21.85
C VAL A 305 -15.07 12.58 22.27
N MET A 306 -15.54 13.82 22.10
CA MET A 306 -16.96 14.16 22.22
C MET A 306 -17.68 13.77 20.95
N HIS A 307 -18.67 12.91 21.13
CA HIS A 307 -19.65 12.56 20.12
C HIS A 307 -20.93 13.41 20.32
N ASP A 308 -20.79 14.71 20.61
CA ASP A 308 -21.96 15.58 20.84
C ASP A 308 -22.37 16.33 19.56
N ALA A 309 -23.67 16.34 19.30
CA ALA A 309 -24.30 16.87 18.08
C ALA A 309 -24.26 18.41 17.95
N ASN A 310 -23.52 19.10 18.84
CA ASN A 310 -23.48 20.55 18.98
C ASN A 310 -22.09 21.18 18.69
N GLN A 311 -21.16 20.44 18.09
CA GLN A 311 -19.91 21.04 17.60
C GLN A 311 -20.22 22.10 16.53
N THR A 312 -19.49 23.21 16.59
CA THR A 312 -19.67 24.35 15.66
C THR A 312 -18.62 24.38 14.56
N VAL A 313 -17.70 23.42 14.61
CA VAL A 313 -16.66 23.15 13.62
C VAL A 313 -16.69 21.68 13.21
N GLY A 314 -16.16 21.39 12.02
CA GLY A 314 -15.93 20.02 11.58
C GLY A 314 -14.59 19.50 12.10
N MET A 315 -14.56 18.25 12.51
CA MET A 315 -13.33 17.50 12.72
C MET A 315 -13.44 16.19 11.94
N SER A 316 -12.48 15.92 11.09
CA SER A 316 -12.32 14.63 10.40
C SER A 316 -11.02 14.01 10.84
N PHE A 317 -11.06 12.79 11.32
CA PHE A 317 -9.87 12.06 11.77
C PHE A 317 -9.40 11.10 10.69
N GLY A 318 -8.14 10.68 10.75
CA GLY A 318 -7.64 9.65 9.85
C GLY A 318 -7.43 10.12 8.41
N VAL A 319 -7.37 11.44 8.15
CA VAL A 319 -7.21 11.97 6.79
C VAL A 319 -5.74 11.92 6.36
N ALA A 320 -5.51 11.98 5.04
CA ALA A 320 -4.17 12.07 4.47
C ALA A 320 -3.42 13.31 4.97
N ASP A 321 -2.13 13.16 5.25
CA ASP A 321 -1.26 14.27 5.65
C ASP A 321 -1.09 15.25 4.48
N PRO A 322 -1.41 16.55 4.64
CA PRO A 322 -1.21 17.56 3.59
C PRO A 322 0.27 17.72 3.18
N ALA A 323 1.22 17.30 4.04
CA ALA A 323 2.65 17.28 3.73
C ALA A 323 3.10 16.00 3.00
N GLY A 324 2.19 15.08 2.69
CA GLY A 324 2.47 13.86 1.92
C GLY A 324 3.13 12.73 2.70
N SER A 325 3.08 12.75 4.04
CA SER A 325 3.55 11.59 4.84
C SER A 325 2.51 10.47 4.87
N SER A 326 2.97 9.26 5.17
CA SER A 326 2.09 8.08 5.35
C SER A 326 1.30 8.08 6.67
N LYS A 327 1.51 9.08 7.54
CA LYS A 327 0.81 9.16 8.84
C LYS A 327 -0.54 9.86 8.67
N ALA A 328 -1.57 9.31 9.28
CA ALA A 328 -2.88 9.94 9.30
C ALA A 328 -2.93 11.14 10.27
N VAL A 329 -3.78 12.13 9.97
CA VAL A 329 -3.90 13.38 10.72
C VAL A 329 -5.37 13.76 10.94
N GLY A 330 -5.61 14.76 11.80
CA GLY A 330 -6.92 15.39 11.92
C GLY A 330 -7.05 16.59 10.99
N MET A 331 -8.21 16.76 10.38
CA MET A 331 -8.62 17.95 9.62
C MET A 331 -9.68 18.71 10.40
N TYR A 332 -9.36 19.94 10.78
CA TYR A 332 -10.25 20.89 11.42
C TYR A 332 -10.86 21.81 10.35
N THR A 333 -12.19 21.84 10.28
CA THR A 333 -12.94 22.65 9.31
C THR A 333 -13.76 23.73 10.01
N ARG A 334 -13.51 24.99 9.64
CA ARG A 334 -14.39 26.13 9.95
C ARG A 334 -15.47 26.23 8.88
N TYR A 335 -16.72 26.33 9.28
CA TYR A 335 -17.82 26.56 8.35
C TYR A 335 -18.13 28.05 8.18
N GLU A 336 -18.67 28.42 7.02
CA GLU A 336 -19.24 29.75 6.85
C GLU A 336 -20.54 29.90 7.65
N ASN A 337 -20.76 31.08 8.23
CA ASN A 337 -21.98 31.42 8.98
C ASN A 337 -22.31 30.41 10.09
N ASP A 338 -21.29 29.97 10.83
CA ASP A 338 -21.46 29.02 11.92
C ASP A 338 -22.47 29.49 12.99
N ALA A 339 -23.06 28.53 13.69
CA ALA A 339 -24.03 28.80 14.75
C ALA A 339 -23.43 29.50 15.99
N ALA A 340 -22.09 29.59 16.09
CA ALA A 340 -21.40 30.26 17.20
C ALA A 340 -21.15 31.75 16.95
N GLY A 341 -21.55 32.29 15.80
CA GLY A 341 -21.36 33.71 15.46
C GLY A 341 -19.88 34.10 15.39
N GLY A 342 -19.01 33.17 14.97
CA GLY A 342 -17.58 33.40 14.80
C GLY A 342 -16.71 33.14 16.03
N TYR A 343 -17.25 32.46 17.04
CA TYR A 343 -16.51 31.98 18.22
C TYR A 343 -16.40 30.46 18.27
N SER A 344 -16.52 29.80 17.11
CA SER A 344 -16.50 28.33 17.06
C SER A 344 -15.19 27.75 17.57
N ASP A 345 -15.27 26.62 18.25
CA ASP A 345 -14.14 25.85 18.73
C ASP A 345 -14.53 24.37 18.83
N TYR A 346 -13.54 23.50 18.76
CA TYR A 346 -13.71 22.06 18.91
C TYR A 346 -13.50 21.67 20.37
N LYS A 347 -14.56 21.21 21.05
CA LYS A 347 -14.50 20.80 22.47
C LYS A 347 -14.27 19.29 22.60
N PHE A 348 -13.30 18.89 23.41
CA PHE A 348 -13.10 17.50 23.82
C PHE A 348 -14.09 17.11 24.92
N LYS A 349 -14.16 15.80 25.22
CA LYS A 349 -15.04 15.28 26.27
C LYS A 349 -14.55 15.76 27.61
N ALA A 350 -15.49 16.08 28.50
CA ALA A 350 -15.18 16.36 29.89
C ALA A 350 -14.32 15.22 30.44
N LEU A 351 -13.16 15.59 30.98
CA LEU A 351 -12.15 14.69 31.50
C LEU A 351 -12.68 14.08 32.80
N GLU A 352 -12.71 12.76 32.88
CA GLU A 352 -13.01 12.07 34.14
C GLU A 352 -11.92 12.32 35.20
N ASN A 353 -10.68 12.49 34.74
CA ASN A 353 -9.54 12.89 35.54
C ASN A 353 -8.96 14.20 34.96
N PRO A 354 -9.23 15.36 35.58
CA PRO A 354 -8.71 16.65 35.12
C PRO A 354 -7.19 16.69 34.97
N VAL A 355 -6.70 17.63 34.16
CA VAL A 355 -5.25 17.82 34.00
C VAL A 355 -4.62 18.30 35.31
N ASP A 356 -3.55 17.62 35.75
CA ASP A 356 -2.78 18.06 36.91
C ASP A 356 -1.88 19.24 36.54
N PHE A 357 -2.43 20.46 36.63
CA PHE A 357 -1.68 21.69 36.38
C PHE A 357 -0.62 22.01 37.44
N SER A 358 -0.47 21.20 38.51
CA SER A 358 0.72 21.31 39.36
C SER A 358 1.97 20.72 38.70
N LYS A 359 1.77 19.89 37.66
CA LYS A 359 2.80 19.15 36.95
C LYS A 359 2.85 19.50 35.46
N TYR A 360 1.71 19.62 34.79
CA TYR A 360 1.60 19.82 33.36
C TYR A 360 0.97 21.19 33.04
N THR A 361 1.79 22.22 32.90
CA THR A 361 1.32 23.59 32.61
C THR A 361 1.57 24.02 31.17
N LYS A 362 2.24 23.19 30.37
CA LYS A 362 2.58 23.46 28.98
C LYS A 362 1.99 22.39 28.07
N PHE A 363 1.73 22.77 26.82
CA PHE A 363 1.13 21.89 25.84
C PHE A 363 1.81 22.06 24.50
N ASN A 364 2.17 20.94 23.87
CA ASN A 364 2.55 20.92 22.47
C ASN A 364 1.32 20.58 21.62
N LEU A 365 1.14 21.32 20.53
CA LEU A 365 0.20 21.02 19.47
C LEU A 365 0.89 21.09 18.12
N ASP A 366 0.95 19.98 17.41
CA ASP A 366 1.39 19.99 16.01
C ASP A 366 0.27 20.48 15.10
N VAL A 367 0.54 21.57 14.37
CA VAL A 367 -0.41 22.22 13.45
C VAL A 367 0.18 22.38 12.06
N TYR A 368 -0.69 22.32 11.06
CA TYR A 368 -0.40 22.69 9.68
C TYR A 368 -1.38 23.78 9.26
N MET A 369 -0.84 24.91 8.80
CA MET A 369 -1.60 26.07 8.31
C MET A 369 -1.50 26.14 6.79
N PRO A 370 -2.53 25.70 6.04
CA PRO A 370 -2.51 25.80 4.59
C PRO A 370 -2.51 27.26 4.15
N SER A 371 -1.63 27.64 3.21
CA SER A 371 -1.62 28.99 2.62
C SER A 371 -2.82 29.23 1.69
N MET A 372 -3.54 28.17 1.31
CA MET A 372 -4.79 28.25 0.54
C MET A 372 -5.95 28.88 1.32
N ASN A 373 -5.88 28.97 2.65
CA ASN A 373 -6.85 29.72 3.43
C ASN A 373 -6.70 31.23 3.18
N ASP A 374 -7.81 31.96 3.27
CA ASP A 374 -7.79 33.42 3.17
C ASP A 374 -7.51 34.07 4.53
N TYR A 375 -6.25 34.44 4.78
CA TYR A 375 -5.80 35.16 5.98
C TYR A 375 -5.85 36.69 5.85
N ALA A 376 -6.40 37.25 4.76
CA ALA A 376 -6.44 38.70 4.58
C ALA A 376 -7.48 39.36 5.50
N GLY A 377 -7.06 40.35 6.31
CA GLY A 377 -7.81 40.92 7.45
C GLY A 377 -9.36 40.98 7.40
N THR A 378 -9.97 40.69 8.56
CA THR A 378 -11.40 40.46 8.89
C THR A 378 -11.98 39.08 8.56
N THR A 379 -11.18 38.20 7.95
CA THR A 379 -11.50 36.78 7.74
C THR A 379 -10.81 35.92 8.81
N ILE A 380 -10.04 34.90 8.40
CA ILE A 380 -9.29 33.99 9.26
C ILE A 380 -7.99 34.65 9.71
N SER A 381 -7.60 34.36 10.95
CA SER A 381 -6.29 34.70 11.51
C SER A 381 -5.41 33.45 11.58
N PRO A 382 -4.07 33.53 11.42
CA PRO A 382 -3.17 32.39 11.61
C PRO A 382 -2.96 32.04 13.10
N MET A 383 -4.01 32.15 13.90
CA MET A 383 -4.02 31.87 15.33
C MET A 383 -4.49 30.46 15.62
N VAL A 384 -3.80 29.83 16.58
CA VAL A 384 -4.18 28.58 17.24
C VAL A 384 -4.41 28.91 18.70
N GLU A 385 -5.50 28.43 19.28
CA GLU A 385 -5.78 28.62 20.70
C GLU A 385 -6.11 27.29 21.35
N ILE A 386 -5.53 27.03 22.53
CA ILE A 386 -6.02 26.01 23.45
C ILE A 386 -6.85 26.71 24.52
N ILE A 387 -8.03 26.16 24.79
CA ILE A 387 -9.00 26.70 25.73
C ILE A 387 -9.26 25.66 26.81
N PHE A 388 -9.18 26.09 28.07
CA PHE A 388 -9.55 25.30 29.24
C PHE A 388 -10.78 25.91 29.89
N LEU A 389 -11.80 25.10 30.12
CA LEU A 389 -13.04 25.54 30.77
C LEU A 389 -13.50 24.51 31.80
N ASP A 390 -14.24 25.01 32.79
CA ASP A 390 -14.92 24.23 33.82
C ASP A 390 -16.39 24.05 33.37
N SER A 391 -16.77 22.83 33.04
CA SER A 391 -18.09 22.48 32.52
C SER A 391 -19.18 22.58 33.58
N SER A 392 -18.82 22.57 34.86
CA SER A 392 -19.74 22.79 35.97
C SER A 392 -20.11 24.27 36.13
N ASN A 393 -19.32 25.18 35.56
CA ASN A 393 -19.58 26.61 35.57
C ASN A 393 -20.47 27.04 34.40
N GLY A 394 -21.73 27.36 34.70
CA GLY A 394 -22.70 27.84 33.70
C GLY A 394 -22.35 29.19 33.03
N GLU A 395 -21.37 29.93 33.54
CA GLU A 395 -20.81 31.13 32.91
C GLU A 395 -19.33 30.95 32.54
N PHE A 396 -18.97 29.75 32.06
CA PHE A 396 -17.58 29.39 31.75
C PHE A 396 -16.87 30.41 30.83
N TRP A 397 -17.59 31.11 29.93
CA TRP A 397 -17.01 32.14 29.04
C TRP A 397 -16.38 33.33 29.78
N ASN A 398 -16.71 33.55 31.05
CA ASN A 398 -16.08 34.58 31.90
C ASN A 398 -14.83 34.07 32.63
N THR A 399 -14.58 32.77 32.64
CA THR A 399 -13.58 32.10 33.50
C THR A 399 -12.68 31.11 32.77
N TRP A 400 -12.96 30.84 31.50
CA TRP A 400 -12.10 30.02 30.65
C TRP A 400 -10.70 30.64 30.52
N THR A 401 -9.72 29.77 30.38
CA THR A 401 -8.35 30.18 30.09
C THR A 401 -8.07 29.91 28.63
N VAL A 402 -7.69 30.96 27.89
CA VAL A 402 -7.34 30.88 26.48
C VAL A 402 -5.85 31.13 26.34
N MET A 403 -5.15 30.18 25.71
CA MET A 403 -3.74 30.31 25.38
C MET A 403 -3.61 30.46 23.86
N PRO A 404 -3.37 31.67 23.34
CA PRO A 404 -3.22 31.90 21.92
C PRO A 404 -1.76 31.74 21.46
N PHE A 405 -1.60 31.32 20.23
CA PHE A 405 -0.34 31.34 19.50
C PHE A 405 -0.58 31.78 18.05
N THR A 406 0.28 32.63 17.52
CA THR A 406 0.22 33.06 16.12
C THR A 406 1.30 32.33 15.33
N VAL A 407 0.89 31.51 14.36
CA VAL A 407 1.81 30.83 13.44
C VAL A 407 2.37 31.87 12.45
N PRO A 408 3.71 32.02 12.34
CA PRO A 408 4.30 32.93 11.37
C PRO A 408 3.90 32.54 9.94
N GLU A 409 3.69 33.51 9.04
CA GLU A 409 3.36 33.22 7.63
C GLU A 409 4.46 32.43 6.91
N ALA A 410 5.72 32.66 7.29
CA ALA A 410 6.87 31.86 6.81
C ALA A 410 6.76 30.38 7.20
N ASP A 411 5.83 30.07 8.11
CA ASP A 411 5.56 28.74 8.62
C ASP A 411 4.32 28.04 8.02
N PHE A 412 3.69 28.63 7.01
CA PHE A 412 2.59 28.00 6.29
C PHE A 412 3.07 26.83 5.41
N ASP A 413 2.12 25.94 5.09
CA ASP A 413 2.32 24.72 4.30
C ASP A 413 3.40 23.76 4.83
N LYS A 414 3.64 23.80 6.14
CA LYS A 414 4.47 22.83 6.85
C LYS A 414 3.94 22.57 8.25
N TRP A 415 4.35 21.44 8.81
CA TRP A 415 4.08 21.10 10.20
C TRP A 415 4.91 21.96 11.15
N VAL A 416 4.24 22.52 12.15
CA VAL A 416 4.83 23.32 13.22
C VAL A 416 4.36 22.78 14.55
N THR A 417 5.30 22.45 15.45
CA THR A 417 4.98 22.19 16.85
C THR A 417 4.82 23.52 17.58
N VAL A 418 3.60 23.81 17.99
CA VAL A 418 3.26 24.99 18.79
C VAL A 418 3.32 24.61 20.26
N THR A 419 4.12 25.35 21.04
CA THR A 419 4.17 25.19 22.50
C THR A 419 3.39 26.31 23.17
N PHE A 420 2.33 25.96 23.89
CA PHE A 420 1.57 26.85 24.75
C PHE A 420 2.13 26.79 26.17
N ASP A 421 2.42 27.95 26.76
CA ASP A 421 2.89 28.05 28.15
C ASP A 421 1.81 28.65 29.05
N GLY A 422 1.13 27.79 29.78
CA GLY A 422 0.07 28.14 30.72
C GLY A 422 0.54 28.30 32.15
N SER A 423 1.86 28.30 32.42
CA SER A 423 2.40 28.32 33.79
C SER A 423 1.95 29.54 34.62
N ALA A 424 1.59 30.64 33.96
CA ALA A 424 1.05 31.84 34.60
C ALA A 424 -0.49 31.98 34.49
N LEU A 425 -1.14 31.10 33.73
CA LEU A 425 -2.54 31.21 33.32
C LEU A 425 -3.43 30.08 33.86
N LEU A 426 -2.84 28.95 34.26
CA LEU A 426 -3.56 27.75 34.70
C LEU A 426 -3.45 27.60 36.23
N PRO A 427 -4.32 28.27 37.01
CA PRO A 427 -4.32 28.12 38.45
C PRO A 427 -4.78 26.71 38.85
N ALA A 428 -4.00 26.04 39.70
CA ALA A 428 -4.35 24.73 40.26
C ALA A 428 -5.64 24.71 41.11
N SER A 429 -6.25 25.88 41.37
CA SER A 429 -7.49 26.01 42.14
C SER A 429 -8.76 25.93 41.29
N VAL A 430 -8.64 25.86 39.96
CA VAL A 430 -9.78 25.78 39.03
C VAL A 430 -9.85 24.36 38.48
N ASP A 431 -11.06 23.80 38.49
CA ASP A 431 -11.33 22.44 38.02
C ASP A 431 -11.60 22.46 36.50
N TYR A 432 -10.55 22.66 35.71
CA TYR A 432 -10.69 22.57 34.25
C TYR A 432 -10.86 21.11 33.85
N ASP A 433 -12.10 20.77 33.51
CA ASP A 433 -12.50 19.44 33.07
C ASP A 433 -12.71 19.37 31.56
N VAL A 434 -12.73 20.50 30.83
CA VAL A 434 -12.89 20.49 29.37
C VAL A 434 -11.74 21.24 28.71
N VAL A 435 -11.17 20.59 27.69
CA VAL A 435 -10.20 21.16 26.76
C VAL A 435 -10.91 21.47 25.45
N ALA A 436 -10.55 22.56 24.79
CA ALA A 436 -11.00 22.88 23.44
C ALA A 436 -9.88 23.49 22.60
N ILE A 437 -9.99 23.35 21.28
CA ILE A 437 -9.07 23.95 20.31
C ILE A 437 -9.83 24.91 19.42
N ARG A 438 -9.23 26.08 19.18
CA ARG A 438 -9.71 27.04 18.20
C ARG A 438 -8.65 27.32 17.14
N MET A 439 -8.96 26.98 15.89
CA MET A 439 -8.08 27.21 14.73
C MET A 439 -8.60 28.36 13.88
N GLY A 440 -7.79 29.37 13.55
CA GLY A 440 -8.22 30.46 12.68
C GLY A 440 -8.60 31.76 13.41
N GLY A 441 -8.47 31.83 14.73
CA GLY A 441 -8.86 33.00 15.53
C GLY A 441 -10.35 33.07 15.87
N SER A 442 -10.85 34.27 16.15
CA SER A 442 -12.24 34.50 16.59
C SER A 442 -12.81 35.76 15.93
N ASN A 443 -14.12 35.99 16.09
CA ASN A 443 -14.84 37.15 15.56
C ASN A 443 -14.83 37.23 14.02
N HIS A 444 -14.89 36.08 13.34
CA HIS A 444 -15.08 35.96 11.89
C HIS A 444 -15.95 34.74 11.58
N MET A 445 -16.60 34.72 10.42
CA MET A 445 -17.40 33.58 9.94
C MET A 445 -16.87 33.02 8.61
N ALA A 446 -15.60 33.26 8.32
CA ALA A 446 -14.93 32.76 7.12
C ALA A 446 -14.58 31.26 7.24
N HIS A 447 -14.74 30.53 6.13
CA HIS A 447 -14.37 29.13 6.00
C HIS A 447 -12.86 28.94 5.93
N GLY A 448 -12.36 27.89 6.59
CA GLY A 448 -10.95 27.56 6.63
C GLY A 448 -10.70 26.11 7.01
N ILE A 449 -9.61 25.55 6.50
CA ILE A 449 -9.19 24.18 6.74
C ILE A 449 -7.82 24.20 7.42
N PHE A 450 -7.66 23.42 8.48
CA PHE A 450 -6.42 23.30 9.21
C PHE A 450 -6.16 21.83 9.53
N TYR A 451 -4.92 21.44 9.80
CA TYR A 451 -4.61 20.06 10.18
C TYR A 451 -3.87 19.99 11.51
N LEU A 452 -4.12 18.90 12.26
CA LEU A 452 -3.65 18.67 13.63
C LEU A 452 -3.05 17.28 13.77
N LYS A 453 -2.00 17.15 14.58
CA LYS A 453 -1.30 15.88 14.80
C LYS A 453 -1.20 15.44 16.25
N ASP A 454 -0.79 16.27 17.19
CA ASP A 454 -0.50 15.78 18.55
C ASP A 454 -0.75 16.88 19.56
N LEU A 455 -1.78 16.75 20.40
CA LEU A 455 -2.02 17.59 21.57
C LEU A 455 -1.52 16.86 22.82
N ILE A 456 -0.37 17.30 23.34
CA ILE A 456 0.33 16.59 24.42
C ILE A 456 0.70 17.58 25.54
N PRO A 457 0.29 17.32 26.80
CA PRO A 457 0.80 18.04 27.95
C PRO A 457 2.27 17.72 28.21
N ILE A 458 3.05 18.74 28.58
CA ILE A 458 4.45 18.62 28.96
C ILE A 458 4.71 19.36 30.29
N GLU A 459 5.76 18.95 31.00
CA GLU A 459 6.19 19.51 32.29
C GLU A 459 6.83 20.91 32.18
#